data_AF-A0A8T3WPX4-F1
#
_entry.id   AF-A0A8T3WPX4-F1
#
_cell.length_a   1.000
_cell.length_b   1.000
_cell.length_c   1.000
_cell.angle_alpha   90.00
_cell.angle_beta   90.00
_cell.angle_gamma   90.00
#
_symmetry.space_group_name_H-M   'P 1'
#
loop_
_entity.id
_entity.type
_entity.pdbx_description
1 polymer ?
#
loop_
_entity_poly.entity_id
_entity_poly.type
_entity_poly.pdbx_seq_one_letter_code
_entity_poly.pdbx_strand_id
1 'polypeptide(L)'
;MVNLQGYYDNLFRNLLDKEFNRDLEQLVGIVPVPTGQRTPGQETILNIMKQKYAPNKACPSQLFSRVSKDFQEKYLTIHEKICSLLYPAESL
;
A
#
# COMPACT_ATOMS: atom_id res chain seq x y z
N MET A 1 21.55 -0.62 -26.45
CA MET A 1 21.37 0.34 -25.35
C MET A 1 20.38 -0.26 -24.36
N VAL A 2 20.73 -0.39 -23.09
CA VAL A 2 19.80 -0.90 -22.07
C VAL A 2 18.81 0.22 -21.75
N ASN A 3 17.51 -0.04 -21.89
CA ASN A 3 16.47 0.89 -21.45
C ASN A 3 16.40 0.86 -19.91
N LEU A 4 17.20 1.73 -19.28
CA LEU A 4 17.28 1.82 -17.82
C LEU A 4 15.94 2.17 -17.18
N GLN A 5 15.10 2.97 -17.85
CA GLN A 5 13.76 3.30 -17.36
C GLN A 5 12.87 2.05 -17.29
N GLY A 6 12.80 1.29 -18.38
CA GLY A 6 12.05 0.04 -18.42
C GLY A 6 12.57 -1.02 -17.43
N TYR A 7 13.87 -1.01 -17.15
CA TYR A 7 14.46 -1.85 -16.11
C TYR A 7 13.97 -1.46 -14.71
N TYR A 8 13.99 -0.17 -14.36
CA TYR A 8 13.50 0.31 -13.06
C TYR A 8 11.99 0.09 -12.90
N ASP A 9 11.21 0.33 -13.95
CA ASP A 9 9.76 0.11 -13.95
C ASP A 9 9.43 -1.37 -13.66
N ASN A 10 10.12 -2.31 -14.32
CA ASN A 10 9.94 -3.75 -14.07
C ASN A 10 10.37 -4.18 -12.67
N LEU A 11 11.50 -3.66 -12.18
CA LEU A 11 11.99 -3.98 -10.83
C LEU A 11 11.01 -3.50 -9.76
N PHE A 12 10.53 -2.26 -9.90
CA PHE A 12 9.57 -1.66 -8.99
C PHE A 12 8.23 -2.37 -9.06
N ARG A 13 7.75 -2.73 -10.26
CA ARG A 13 6.51 -3.53 -10.42
C ARG A 13 6.58 -4.84 -9.67
N ASN A 14 7.67 -5.58 -9.80
CA ASN A 14 7.83 -6.86 -9.11
C ASN A 14 7.90 -6.71 -7.59
N LEU A 15 8.50 -5.62 -7.10
CA LEU A 15 8.52 -5.30 -5.67
C LEU A 15 7.11 -4.94 -5.19
N LEU A 16 6.42 -4.06 -5.91
CA LEU A 16 5.07 -3.64 -5.58
C LEU A 16 4.07 -4.78 -5.63
N ASP A 17 4.08 -5.63 -6.66
CA ASP A 17 3.14 -6.75 -6.76
C ASP A 17 3.32 -7.70 -5.57
N LYS A 18 4.55 -7.93 -5.10
CA LYS A 18 4.81 -8.76 -3.92
C LYS A 18 4.35 -8.09 -2.63
N GLU A 19 4.69 -6.82 -2.42
CA GLU A 19 4.28 -6.10 -1.21
C GLU A 19 2.76 -5.95 -1.17
N PHE A 20 2.16 -5.49 -2.26
CA PHE A 20 0.73 -5.22 -2.37
C PHE A 20 -0.12 -6.49 -2.21
N ASN A 21 0.27 -7.61 -2.82
CA ASN A 21 -0.47 -8.86 -2.62
C ASN A 21 -0.40 -9.31 -1.15
N ARG A 22 0.78 -9.22 -0.52
CA ARG A 22 0.95 -9.55 0.90
C ARG A 22 0.12 -8.63 1.81
N ASP A 23 0.06 -7.34 1.46
CA ASP A 23 -0.72 -6.33 2.15
C ASP A 23 -2.23 -6.60 2.02
N LEU A 24 -2.70 -6.93 0.82
CA LEU A 24 -4.10 -7.30 0.57
C LEU A 24 -4.52 -8.57 1.32
N GLU A 25 -3.67 -9.62 1.31
CA GLU A 25 -3.91 -10.84 2.07
C GLU A 25 -4.11 -10.55 3.56
N GLN A 26 -3.31 -9.63 4.10
CA GLN A 26 -3.44 -9.19 5.49
C GLN A 26 -4.72 -8.38 5.74
N LEU A 27 -5.11 -7.51 4.80
CA LEU A 27 -6.32 -6.68 4.94
C LEU A 27 -7.62 -7.48 4.88
N VAL A 28 -7.72 -8.50 4.02
CA VAL A 28 -8.92 -9.34 3.88
C VAL A 28 -9.31 -9.97 5.22
N GLY A 29 -8.33 -10.33 6.07
CA GLY A 29 -8.58 -10.91 7.39
C GLY A 29 -8.99 -9.91 8.49
N ILE A 30 -8.98 -8.61 8.23
CA ILE A 30 -9.12 -7.56 9.26
C ILE A 30 -10.29 -6.60 8.98
N VAL A 31 -10.50 -6.22 7.73
CA VAL A 31 -11.57 -5.30 7.30
C VAL A 31 -12.99 -5.82 7.62
N PRO A 32 -13.31 -7.14 7.59
CA PRO A 32 -14.67 -7.58 7.92
C PRO A 32 -14.97 -7.64 9.43
N VAL A 33 -14.02 -7.33 10.30
CA VAL A 33 -14.20 -7.46 11.76
C VAL A 33 -14.58 -6.10 12.37
N PRO A 34 -15.71 -6.00 13.10
CA PRO A 34 -16.10 -4.78 13.79
C PRO A 34 -15.04 -4.28 14.79
N THR A 35 -14.98 -2.96 14.97
CA THR A 35 -14.13 -2.35 16.01
C THR A 35 -14.53 -2.90 17.38
N GLY A 36 -13.55 -3.41 18.15
CA GLY A 36 -13.76 -4.06 19.44
C GLY A 36 -13.94 -5.58 19.40
N GLN A 37 -14.06 -6.19 18.22
CA GLN A 37 -14.09 -7.66 18.05
C GLN A 37 -12.80 -8.23 17.45
N ARG A 38 -11.77 -7.38 17.28
CA ARG A 38 -10.47 -7.79 16.75
C ARG A 38 -9.63 -8.45 17.83
N THR A 39 -8.98 -9.55 17.47
CA THR A 39 -7.92 -10.13 18.28
C THR A 39 -6.72 -9.17 18.37
N PRO A 40 -5.87 -9.28 19.41
CA PRO A 40 -4.66 -8.46 19.51
C PRO A 40 -3.75 -8.54 18.27
N GLY A 41 -3.71 -9.70 17.62
CA GLY A 41 -2.97 -9.88 16.36
C GLY A 41 -3.57 -9.09 15.20
N GLN A 42 -4.89 -9.08 15.06
CA GLN A 42 -5.59 -8.29 14.04
C GLN A 42 -5.44 -6.78 14.28
N GLU A 43 -5.49 -6.33 15.53
CA GLU A 43 -5.27 -4.92 15.88
C GLU A 43 -3.82 -4.49 15.58
N THR A 44 -2.86 -5.37 15.86
CA THR A 44 -1.45 -5.14 15.50
C THR A 44 -1.27 -4.98 14.01
N ILE A 45 -1.84 -5.90 13.21
CA ILE A 45 -1.74 -5.81 11.74
C ILE A 45 -2.46 -4.56 11.23
N LEU A 46 -3.65 -4.22 11.74
CA LEU A 46 -4.37 -3.00 11.37
C LEU A 46 -3.50 -1.75 11.58
N ASN A 47 -2.83 -1.65 12.71
CA ASN A 47 -1.95 -0.53 13.04
C ASN A 47 -0.72 -0.47 12.11
N ILE A 48 -0.11 -1.62 11.78
CA ILE A 48 0.99 -1.69 10.81
C ILE A 48 0.51 -1.18 9.43
N MET A 49 -0.66 -1.64 8.98
CA MET A 49 -1.22 -1.23 7.69
C MET A 49 -1.55 0.28 7.66
N LYS A 50 -2.17 0.79 8.72
CA LYS A 50 -2.41 2.24 8.90
C LYS A 50 -1.13 3.06 8.82
N GLN A 51 -0.07 2.63 9.50
CA GLN A 51 1.22 3.33 9.46
C GLN A 51 1.91 3.30 8.09
N LYS A 52 1.71 2.23 7.32
CA LYS A 52 2.26 2.04 5.98
C LYS A 52 1.51 2.87 4.93
N TYR A 53 0.18 2.90 5.02
CA TYR A 53 -0.72 3.59 4.09
C TYR A 53 -1.28 4.89 4.65
N ALA A 54 -0.51 5.59 5.48
CA ALA A 54 -0.92 6.88 6.02
C ALA A 54 -1.08 7.91 4.88
N PRO A 55 -2.12 8.76 4.88
CA PRO A 55 -2.42 9.69 3.80
C PRO A 55 -1.32 10.74 3.59
N ASN A 56 -0.53 11.03 4.62
CA ASN A 56 0.51 12.06 4.60
C ASN A 56 1.94 11.50 4.47
N LYS A 57 2.10 10.21 4.13
CA LYS A 57 3.44 9.60 3.93
C LYS A 57 3.75 9.40 2.46
N ALA A 58 4.98 9.73 2.08
CA ALA A 58 5.54 9.40 0.78
C ALA A 58 5.78 7.88 0.63
N CYS A 59 5.86 7.41 -0.62
CA CYS A 59 6.23 6.03 -0.93
C CYS A 59 7.56 5.66 -0.24
N PRO A 60 7.65 4.56 0.53
CA PRO A 60 8.86 4.19 1.25
C PRO A 60 9.99 3.69 0.34
N SER A 61 9.69 3.35 -0.92
CA SER A 61 10.67 2.78 -1.84
C SER A 61 11.51 3.85 -2.54
N GLN A 62 12.83 3.77 -2.41
CA GLN A 62 13.79 4.64 -3.11
C GLN A 62 13.74 4.48 -4.64
N LEU A 63 13.13 3.40 -5.15
CA LEU A 63 12.93 3.19 -6.59
C LEU A 63 11.78 4.04 -7.15
N PHE A 64 10.88 4.53 -6.29
CA PHE A 64 9.71 5.30 -6.71
C PHE A 64 10.09 6.54 -7.53
N SER A 65 11.14 7.26 -7.14
CA SER A 65 11.62 8.43 -7.90
C SER A 65 12.32 8.08 -9.22
N ARG A 66 12.61 6.79 -9.45
CA ARG A 66 13.35 6.28 -10.61
C ARG A 66 12.44 5.61 -11.65
N VAL A 67 11.16 5.38 -11.33
CA VAL A 67 10.20 4.81 -12.28
C VAL A 67 9.47 5.89 -13.06
N SER A 68 8.84 5.50 -14.17
CA SER A 68 8.09 6.41 -15.02
C SER A 68 6.90 7.03 -14.27
N LYS A 69 6.51 8.24 -14.68
CA LYS A 69 5.38 8.98 -14.07
C LYS A 69 4.10 8.14 -14.05
N ASP A 70 3.79 7.46 -15.15
CA ASP A 70 2.64 6.56 -15.26
C ASP A 70 2.64 5.48 -14.17
N PHE A 71 3.82 4.91 -13.85
CA PHE A 71 3.96 3.94 -12.77
C PHE A 71 3.81 4.58 -11.38
N GLN A 72 4.34 5.79 -11.20
CA GLN A 72 4.17 6.54 -9.95
C GLN A 72 2.69 6.83 -9.68
N GLU A 73 1.94 7.31 -10.69
CA GLU A 73 0.51 7.62 -10.60
C GLU A 73 -0.34 6.38 -10.31
N LYS A 74 -0.03 5.25 -10.96
CA LYS A 74 -0.69 3.96 -10.68
C LYS A 74 -0.48 3.53 -9.24
N TYR A 75 0.74 3.65 -8.73
CA TYR A 75 1.04 3.34 -7.33
C TYR A 75 0.26 4.25 -6.37
N LEU A 76 0.27 5.57 -6.61
CA LEU A 76 -0.44 6.53 -5.75
C LEU A 76 -1.95 6.24 -5.72
N THR A 77 -2.56 5.94 -6.87
CA THR A 77 -3.97 5.55 -6.96
C THR A 77 -4.28 4.31 -6.10
N ILE A 78 -3.38 3.33 -6.10
CA ILE A 78 -3.51 2.11 -5.30
C ILE A 78 -3.37 2.43 -3.80
N HIS A 79 -2.37 3.24 -3.44
CA HIS A 79 -2.12 3.69 -2.07
C HIS A 79 -3.32 4.43 -1.49
N GLU A 80 -3.90 5.36 -2.26
CA GLU A 80 -5.11 6.11 -1.89
C GLU A 80 -6.31 5.20 -1.65
N LYS A 81 -6.50 4.18 -2.49
CA LYS A 81 -7.58 3.18 -2.31
C LYS A 81 -7.41 2.36 -1.04
N ILE A 82 -6.18 1.94 -0.70
CA ILE A 82 -5.96 1.25 0.58
C ILE A 82 -6.16 2.21 1.75
N CYS A 83 -5.68 3.45 1.62
CA CYS A 83 -5.86 4.49 2.64
C CYS A 83 -7.35 4.69 2.95
N SER A 84 -8.22 4.77 1.94
CA SER A 84 -9.67 4.95 2.15
C SER A 84 -10.35 3.74 2.79
N LEU A 85 -9.82 2.53 2.62
CA LEU A 85 -10.30 1.33 3.30
C LEU A 85 -9.86 1.27 4.78
N LEU A 86 -8.65 1.75 5.07
CA LEU A 86 -8.06 1.73 6.41
C LEU A 86 -8.51 2.89 7.30
N TYR A 87 -8.77 4.02 6.66
CA TYR A 87 -9.30 5.24 7.24
C TYR A 87 -10.60 5.55 6.50
N PRO A 88 -11.64 4.71 6.66
CA PRO A 88 -12.97 5.17 6.26
C PRO A 88 -13.15 6.50 6.99
N ALA A 89 -13.51 7.55 6.26
CA ALA A 89 -13.75 8.86 6.85
C ALA A 89 -14.57 8.59 8.10
N GLU A 90 -13.98 8.85 9.28
CA GLU A 90 -14.76 8.89 10.51
C GLU A 90 -15.91 9.80 10.13
N SER A 91 -17.09 9.19 10.02
CA SER A 91 -18.26 9.86 9.47
C SER A 91 -18.62 10.92 10.50
N LEU A 92 -18.02 12.10 10.31
CA LEU A 92 -18.40 13.36 10.94
C LEU A 92 -19.72 13.81 10.33
#